data_AF-A0A521ME13-F1
#
_entry.id   AF-A0A521ME13-F1
#
_cell.length_a   1.000
_cell.length_b   1.000
_cell.length_c   1.000
_cell.angle_alpha   90.00
_cell.angle_beta   90.00
_cell.angle_gamma   90.00
#
_symmetry.space_group_name_H-M   'P 1'
#
loop_
_entity.id
_entity.type
_entity.pdbx_description
1 polymer ?
#
loop_
_entity_poly.entity_id
_entity_poly.type
_entity_poly.pdbx_seq_one_letter_code
_entity_poly.pdbx_strand_id
1 'polypeptide(L)'
;MTSLHQAWAALQPRLKILEPLPFSSDQWSLIERLHVSFNDREAHTHLPIPIARFRETATKKIQEHATQFDDVTTVAVDDGWFAENFGRGTPDTMAHFVRFYNDDVDEMMGVLVPPARYRKGHYSYGKFTAPQPHGLHTDHSAEDPAGAGEPICIARIETLGTHYLAGDYRAYDPETQSMIKALRYWIAVPEGEPENILHEMLKRETLKTIPVNRVMLMVAGNGSENSQVTQHIAARPPDGGLHSAFFQRQYKLT
;
A
#
# COMPACT_ATOMS: atom_id res chain seq x y z
N MET A 1 -2.39 31.32 3.75
CA MET A 1 -2.07 29.90 3.55
C MET A 1 -3.31 29.23 2.99
N THR A 2 -3.18 28.45 1.94
CA THR A 2 -4.29 27.62 1.40
C THR A 2 -4.58 26.50 2.40
N SER A 3 -5.85 26.15 2.63
CA SER A 3 -6.16 25.03 3.54
C SER A 3 -5.74 23.70 2.93
N LEU A 4 -5.46 22.69 3.77
CA LEU A 4 -5.06 21.35 3.30
C LEU A 4 -6.11 20.74 2.34
N HIS A 5 -7.39 20.92 2.65
CA HIS A 5 -8.51 20.51 1.81
C HIS A 5 -8.48 21.18 0.43
N GLN A 6 -8.22 22.49 0.38
CA GLN A 6 -8.12 23.23 -0.88
C GLN A 6 -6.89 22.81 -1.69
N ALA A 7 -5.76 22.57 -1.03
CA ALA A 7 -4.54 22.08 -1.67
C ALA A 7 -4.76 20.70 -2.30
N TRP A 8 -5.43 19.78 -1.58
CA TRP A 8 -5.79 18.46 -2.08
C TRP A 8 -6.74 18.52 -3.28
N ALA A 9 -7.79 19.35 -3.19
CA ALA A 9 -8.74 19.54 -4.30
C ALA A 9 -8.06 20.11 -5.56
N ALA A 10 -7.00 20.90 -5.40
CA ALA A 10 -6.25 21.48 -6.51
C ALA A 10 -5.25 20.51 -7.18
N LEU A 11 -5.06 19.29 -6.65
CA LEU A 11 -4.11 18.33 -7.23
C LEU A 11 -4.61 17.70 -8.52
N GLN A 12 -5.92 17.43 -8.65
CA GLN A 12 -6.48 16.68 -9.77
C GLN A 12 -6.01 17.13 -11.18
N PRO A 13 -5.90 18.43 -11.52
CA PRO A 13 -5.38 18.84 -12.83
C PRO A 13 -3.87 18.63 -13.02
N ARG A 14 -3.11 18.45 -11.95
CA ARG A 14 -1.64 18.28 -11.98
C ARG A 14 -1.21 16.83 -12.13
N LEU A 15 -2.06 15.90 -11.69
CA LEU A 15 -1.77 14.47 -11.67
C LEU A 15 -2.01 13.83 -13.05
N LYS A 16 -1.06 13.02 -13.50
CA LYS A 16 -0.99 12.45 -14.85
C LYS A 16 -1.82 11.18 -14.97
N ILE A 17 -1.62 10.23 -14.06
CA ILE A 17 -2.20 8.89 -14.11
C ILE A 17 -3.04 8.55 -12.88
N LEU A 18 -2.87 9.28 -11.78
CA LEU A 18 -3.66 9.14 -10.57
C LEU A 18 -4.81 10.14 -10.51
N GLU A 19 -5.83 9.75 -9.76
CA GLU A 19 -7.00 10.53 -9.39
C GLU A 19 -7.12 10.52 -7.85
N PRO A 20 -7.03 11.67 -7.18
CA PRO A 20 -7.21 11.78 -5.74
C PRO A 20 -8.61 11.34 -5.33
N LEU A 21 -8.71 10.63 -4.21
CA LEU A 21 -10.00 10.26 -3.65
C LEU A 21 -10.49 11.33 -2.67
N PRO A 22 -11.82 11.52 -2.56
CA PRO A 22 -12.38 12.31 -1.48
C PRO A 22 -12.19 11.59 -0.15
N PHE A 23 -11.80 12.32 0.89
CA PHE A 23 -11.72 11.82 2.25
C PHE A 23 -13.03 12.10 3.01
N SER A 24 -13.43 11.17 3.87
CA SER A 24 -14.44 11.41 4.90
C SER A 24 -13.95 12.40 5.96
N SER A 25 -14.84 12.92 6.81
CA SER A 25 -14.46 13.78 7.92
C SER A 25 -13.42 13.13 8.85
N ASP A 26 -13.60 11.85 9.18
CA ASP A 26 -12.66 11.11 10.05
C ASP A 26 -11.29 10.93 9.37
N GLN A 27 -11.29 10.68 8.06
CA GLN A 27 -10.05 10.58 7.28
C GLN A 27 -9.33 11.93 7.19
N TRP A 28 -10.07 13.03 7.10
CA TRP A 28 -9.49 14.37 7.14
C TRP A 28 -8.85 14.67 8.48
N SER A 29 -9.54 14.40 9.59
CA SER A 29 -8.97 14.57 10.93
C SER A 29 -7.70 13.75 11.13
N LEU A 30 -7.67 12.52 10.60
CA LEU A 30 -6.48 11.68 10.57
C LEU A 30 -5.33 12.31 9.77
N ILE A 31 -5.62 12.78 8.56
CA ILE A 31 -4.62 13.36 7.65
C ILE A 31 -4.05 14.67 8.19
N GLU A 32 -4.88 15.52 8.80
CA GLU A 32 -4.42 16.76 9.42
C GLU A 32 -3.44 16.50 10.57
N ARG A 33 -3.65 15.43 11.37
CA ARG A 33 -2.70 15.00 12.39
C ARG A 33 -1.37 14.57 11.77
N LEU A 34 -1.41 13.72 10.74
CA LEU A 34 -0.21 13.25 10.04
C LEU A 34 0.54 14.39 9.33
N HIS A 35 -0.19 15.36 8.79
CA HIS A 35 0.36 16.53 8.13
C HIS A 35 1.23 17.38 9.08
N VAL A 36 0.76 17.56 10.32
CA VAL A 36 1.49 18.29 11.37
C VAL A 36 2.60 17.44 11.98
N SER A 37 2.32 16.16 12.23
CA SER A 37 3.23 15.21 12.86
C SER A 37 3.19 13.88 12.12
N PHE A 38 4.12 13.70 11.19
CA PHE A 38 4.24 12.46 10.41
C PHE A 38 4.34 11.22 11.32
N ASN A 39 5.03 11.30 12.45
CA ASN A 39 5.18 10.19 13.40
C ASN A 39 4.05 10.13 14.46
N ASP A 40 2.86 10.66 14.18
CA ASP A 40 1.72 10.52 15.10
C ASP A 40 1.27 9.06 15.16
N ARG A 41 1.68 8.39 16.24
CA ARG A 41 1.44 6.96 16.44
C ARG A 41 -0.02 6.59 16.58
N GLU A 42 -0.85 7.46 17.14
CA GLU A 42 -2.28 7.18 17.27
C GLU A 42 -2.94 7.29 15.90
N ALA A 43 -2.63 8.34 15.15
CA ALA A 43 -3.06 8.49 13.76
C ALA A 43 -2.65 7.27 12.91
N HIS A 44 -1.41 6.79 13.05
CA HIS A 44 -0.93 5.59 12.39
C HIS A 44 -1.78 4.34 12.65
N THR A 45 -2.43 4.22 13.82
CA THR A 45 -3.31 3.06 14.11
C THR A 45 -4.55 3.00 13.22
N HIS A 46 -4.94 4.13 12.62
CA HIS A 46 -6.11 4.23 11.75
C HIS A 46 -5.78 4.01 10.26
N LEU A 47 -4.50 3.87 9.91
CA LEU A 47 -4.05 3.41 8.60
C LEU A 47 -4.26 1.89 8.45
N PRO A 48 -4.40 1.33 7.23
CA PRO A 48 -4.27 2.00 5.92
C PRO A 48 -5.55 2.72 5.47
N ILE A 49 -5.39 3.79 4.68
CA ILE A 49 -6.50 4.48 4.00
C ILE A 49 -6.21 4.70 2.50
N PRO A 50 -7.24 4.72 1.64
CA PRO A 50 -7.05 4.94 0.20
C PRO A 50 -6.92 6.44 -0.07
N ILE A 51 -5.85 6.84 -0.75
CA ILE A 51 -5.60 8.26 -1.08
C ILE A 51 -5.85 8.56 -2.56
N ALA A 52 -5.66 7.58 -3.45
CA ALA A 52 -5.89 7.76 -4.87
C ALA A 52 -6.28 6.46 -5.56
N ARG A 53 -6.67 6.57 -6.82
CA ARG A 53 -6.83 5.46 -7.76
C ARG A 53 -6.18 5.81 -9.09
N PHE A 54 -5.90 4.83 -9.94
CA PHE A 54 -5.52 5.15 -11.32
C PHE A 54 -6.75 5.64 -12.08
N ARG A 55 -6.51 6.61 -12.96
CA ARG A 55 -7.46 7.00 -13.98
C ARG A 55 -7.76 5.80 -14.86
N GLU A 56 -9.01 5.66 -15.29
CA GLU A 56 -9.46 4.53 -16.11
C GLU A 56 -8.61 4.36 -17.39
N THR A 57 -8.21 5.47 -18.00
CA THR A 57 -7.34 5.48 -19.18
C THR A 57 -5.94 4.94 -18.89
N ALA A 58 -5.38 5.24 -17.72
CA ALA A 58 -4.09 4.71 -17.30
C ALA A 58 -4.21 3.21 -16.95
N THR A 59 -5.26 2.81 -16.22
CA THR A 59 -5.53 1.41 -15.89
C THR A 59 -5.60 0.54 -17.14
N LYS A 60 -6.38 0.94 -18.16
CA LYS A 60 -6.50 0.18 -19.42
C LYS A 60 -5.16 -0.01 -20.12
N LYS A 61 -4.38 1.08 -20.28
CA LYS A 61 -3.08 1.02 -20.97
C LYS A 61 -2.04 0.20 -20.20
N ILE A 62 -2.02 0.32 -18.88
CA ILE A 62 -1.15 -0.50 -18.02
C ILE A 62 -1.51 -1.98 -18.19
N GLN A 63 -2.80 -2.32 -18.12
CA GLN A 63 -3.27 -3.69 -18.30
C GLN A 63 -2.92 -4.23 -19.69
N GLU A 64 -3.22 -3.50 -20.76
CA GLU A 64 -2.91 -3.87 -22.15
C GLU A 64 -1.42 -4.18 -22.32
N HIS A 65 -0.54 -3.36 -21.73
CA HIS A 65 0.89 -3.62 -21.81
C HIS A 65 1.33 -4.77 -20.91
N ALA A 66 0.79 -4.88 -19.69
CA ALA A 66 1.12 -5.94 -18.75
C ALA A 66 0.74 -7.34 -19.27
N THR A 67 -0.32 -7.45 -20.08
CA THR A 67 -0.73 -8.73 -20.69
C THR A 67 0.27 -9.31 -21.70
N GLN A 68 1.31 -8.56 -22.06
CA GLN A 68 2.39 -9.03 -22.93
C GLN A 68 3.43 -9.86 -22.17
N PHE A 69 3.31 -9.98 -20.84
CA PHE A 69 4.29 -10.62 -19.96
C PHE A 69 3.63 -11.76 -19.16
N ASP A 70 4.05 -13.00 -19.45
CA ASP A 70 3.54 -14.20 -18.79
C ASP A 70 4.10 -14.41 -17.37
N ASP A 71 5.24 -13.79 -17.06
CA ASP A 71 5.89 -13.81 -15.75
C ASP A 71 5.91 -12.40 -15.13
N VAL A 72 5.99 -12.36 -13.79
CA VAL A 72 6.19 -11.09 -13.07
C VAL A 72 7.64 -10.65 -13.20
N THR A 73 7.85 -9.49 -13.79
CA THR A 73 9.14 -8.79 -13.77
C THR A 73 9.16 -7.84 -12.57
N THR A 74 10.27 -7.77 -11.83
CA THR A 74 10.47 -6.84 -10.72
C THR A 74 11.73 -6.03 -10.95
N VAL A 75 11.63 -4.71 -10.78
CA VAL A 75 12.68 -3.74 -11.07
C VAL A 75 12.86 -2.81 -9.87
N ALA A 76 14.08 -2.71 -9.36
CA ALA A 76 14.43 -1.75 -8.31
C ALA A 76 14.44 -0.33 -8.88
N VAL A 77 13.91 0.64 -8.11
CA VAL A 77 13.87 2.04 -8.50
C VAL A 77 14.81 2.83 -7.62
N ASP A 78 15.97 3.20 -8.14
CA ASP A 78 16.94 4.08 -7.49
C ASP A 78 17.45 5.17 -8.45
N ASP A 79 18.37 6.01 -7.97
CA ASP A 79 18.97 7.07 -8.80
C ASP A 79 19.70 6.51 -10.03
N GLY A 80 20.26 5.30 -9.92
CA GLY A 80 20.89 4.58 -11.02
C GLY A 80 19.88 4.18 -12.09
N TRP A 81 18.74 3.63 -11.67
CA TRP A 81 17.63 3.28 -12.56
C TRP A 81 17.11 4.50 -13.33
N PHE A 82 16.96 5.66 -12.66
CA PHE A 82 16.57 6.90 -13.33
C PHE A 82 17.59 7.36 -14.36
N ALA A 83 18.88 7.32 -14.02
CA ALA A 83 19.96 7.70 -14.93
C ALA A 83 20.04 6.77 -16.15
N GLU A 84 19.86 5.47 -15.94
CA GLU A 84 19.85 4.45 -17.00
C GLU A 84 18.64 4.61 -17.92
N ASN A 85 17.43 4.69 -17.36
CA ASN A 85 16.21 4.66 -18.16
C ASN A 85 15.82 6.03 -18.76
N PHE A 86 16.14 7.14 -18.08
CA PHE A 86 15.69 8.47 -18.51
C PHE A 86 16.82 9.47 -18.78
N GLY A 87 18.05 9.16 -18.39
CA GLY A 87 19.22 10.00 -18.67
C GLY A 87 20.00 9.57 -19.91
N ARG A 88 20.25 8.26 -20.04
CA ARG A 88 21.14 7.70 -21.07
C ARG A 88 20.49 6.67 -21.99
N GLY A 89 19.42 6.02 -21.55
CA GLY A 89 18.73 4.96 -22.27
C GLY A 89 17.37 5.38 -22.84
N THR A 90 16.69 4.40 -23.41
CA THR A 90 15.30 4.50 -23.85
C THR A 90 14.45 3.68 -22.88
N PRO A 91 13.60 4.31 -22.06
CA PRO A 91 12.78 3.60 -21.08
C PRO A 91 11.72 2.76 -21.79
N ASP A 92 11.38 1.61 -21.22
CA ASP A 92 10.20 0.87 -21.68
C ASP A 92 8.89 1.56 -21.26
N THR A 93 7.77 1.06 -21.77
CA THR A 93 6.44 1.63 -21.48
C THR A 93 6.06 1.51 -20.00
N MET A 94 6.47 0.44 -19.29
CA MET A 94 6.22 0.32 -17.84
C MET A 94 7.04 1.32 -17.04
N ALA A 95 8.30 1.55 -17.41
CA ALA A 95 9.15 2.56 -16.79
C ALA A 95 8.52 3.96 -16.90
N HIS A 96 7.88 4.30 -18.04
CA HIS A 96 7.11 5.53 -18.17
C HIS A 96 5.93 5.62 -17.20
N PHE A 97 5.14 4.55 -17.05
CA PHE A 97 4.03 4.53 -16.09
C PHE A 97 4.52 4.66 -14.65
N VAL A 98 5.62 4.00 -14.30
CA VAL A 98 6.25 4.09 -12.98
C VAL A 98 6.73 5.50 -12.71
N ARG A 99 7.36 6.15 -13.69
CA ARG A 99 7.78 7.55 -13.55
C ARG A 99 6.57 8.47 -13.29
N PHE A 100 5.50 8.34 -14.07
CA PHE A 100 4.29 9.15 -13.85
C PHE A 100 3.62 8.85 -12.51
N TYR A 101 3.61 7.59 -12.08
CA TYR A 101 3.13 7.21 -10.76
C TYR A 101 3.94 7.91 -9.67
N ASN A 102 5.28 7.83 -9.77
CA ASN A 102 6.19 8.44 -8.82
C ASN A 102 6.01 9.95 -8.75
N ASP A 103 5.92 10.63 -9.90
CA ASP A 103 5.65 12.07 -9.97
C ASP A 103 4.32 12.42 -9.29
N ASP A 104 3.26 11.66 -9.55
CA ASP A 104 1.93 11.89 -8.97
C ASP A 104 1.91 11.62 -7.45
N VAL A 105 2.60 10.59 -6.98
CA VAL A 105 2.76 10.30 -5.55
C VAL A 105 3.56 11.40 -4.87
N ASP A 106 4.68 11.85 -5.45
CA ASP A 106 5.49 12.94 -4.91
C ASP A 106 4.63 14.22 -4.75
N GLU A 107 3.78 14.55 -5.73
CA GLU A 107 2.86 15.68 -5.68
C GLU A 107 1.79 15.55 -4.59
N MET A 108 1.15 14.37 -4.47
CA MET A 108 0.16 14.11 -3.41
C MET A 108 0.78 14.19 -2.03
N MET A 109 1.95 13.59 -1.86
CA MET A 109 2.60 13.52 -0.56
C MET A 109 3.22 14.84 -0.14
N GLY A 110 3.70 15.65 -1.09
CA GLY A 110 4.09 17.04 -0.83
C GLY A 110 2.94 17.90 -0.29
N VAL A 111 1.68 17.50 -0.49
CA VAL A 111 0.50 18.12 0.13
C VAL A 111 0.14 17.45 1.46
N LEU A 112 0.02 16.11 1.49
CA LEU A 112 -0.50 15.39 2.65
C LEU A 112 0.47 15.38 3.84
N VAL A 113 1.75 15.15 3.58
CA VAL A 113 2.79 14.94 4.60
C VAL A 113 4.13 15.53 4.09
N PRO A 114 4.22 16.87 4.01
CA PRO A 114 5.39 17.58 3.49
C PRO A 114 6.75 17.25 4.14
N PRO A 115 6.84 16.94 5.45
CA PRO A 115 8.12 16.63 6.09
C PRO A 115 8.77 15.31 5.64
N ALA A 116 7.99 14.39 5.09
CA ALA A 116 8.47 13.04 4.80
C ALA A 116 9.29 13.00 3.50
N ARG A 117 10.38 12.22 3.51
CA ARG A 117 11.19 11.95 2.32
C ARG A 117 10.91 10.55 1.79
N TYR A 118 10.44 10.48 0.56
CA TYR A 118 10.05 9.23 -0.09
C TYR A 118 11.23 8.61 -0.80
N ARG A 119 11.59 7.40 -0.37
CA ARG A 119 12.43 6.48 -1.11
C ARG A 119 11.55 5.64 -2.03
N LYS A 120 11.79 5.76 -3.32
CA LYS A 120 11.21 4.88 -4.35
C LYS A 120 11.87 3.51 -4.16
N GLY A 121 11.06 2.46 -4.02
CA GLY A 121 11.55 1.12 -3.67
C GLY A 121 11.73 0.27 -4.92
N HIS A 122 10.62 -0.26 -5.42
CA HIS A 122 10.61 -1.10 -6.61
C HIS A 122 9.25 -1.00 -7.32
N TYR A 123 9.21 -1.50 -8.55
CA TYR A 123 7.96 -1.84 -9.21
C TYR A 123 8.01 -3.24 -9.79
N SER A 124 6.85 -3.87 -9.89
CA SER A 124 6.69 -5.17 -10.52
C SER A 124 5.57 -5.09 -11.55
N TYR A 125 5.65 -5.85 -12.65
CA TYR A 125 4.61 -5.89 -13.66
C TYR A 125 4.56 -7.25 -14.37
N GLY A 126 3.45 -7.55 -15.03
CA GLY A 126 3.20 -8.84 -15.69
C GLY A 126 2.11 -9.65 -15.00
N LYS A 127 2.15 -10.97 -15.11
CA LYS A 127 1.11 -11.88 -14.60
C LYS A 127 1.25 -12.23 -13.11
N PHE A 128 0.67 -11.39 -12.26
CA PHE A 128 0.34 -11.68 -10.88
C PHE A 128 -0.78 -12.74 -10.74
N THR A 129 -1.10 -13.10 -9.50
CA THR A 129 -2.24 -13.97 -9.14
C THR A 129 -3.58 -13.20 -9.19
N ALA A 130 -4.71 -13.91 -9.36
CA ALA A 130 -6.09 -13.41 -9.54
C ALA A 130 -6.54 -12.32 -8.52
N PRO A 131 -7.55 -11.45 -8.81
CA PRO A 131 -8.57 -11.52 -9.88
C PRO A 131 -8.29 -10.73 -11.16
N GLN A 132 -7.32 -9.81 -11.17
CA GLN A 132 -6.80 -9.18 -12.40
C GLN A 132 -5.31 -9.47 -12.47
N PRO A 133 -4.92 -10.60 -13.08
CA PRO A 133 -3.57 -11.11 -12.94
C PRO A 133 -2.54 -10.19 -13.61
N HIS A 134 -2.89 -9.43 -14.65
CA HIS A 134 -1.92 -8.55 -15.31
C HIS A 134 -2.02 -7.12 -14.80
N GLY A 135 -0.90 -6.58 -14.36
CA GLY A 135 -0.85 -5.22 -13.85
C GLY A 135 0.55 -4.68 -13.64
N LEU A 136 0.62 -3.68 -12.77
CA LEU A 136 1.81 -3.03 -12.25
C LEU A 136 1.60 -2.87 -10.73
N HIS A 137 2.62 -3.18 -9.94
CA HIS A 137 2.68 -2.96 -8.51
C HIS A 137 3.86 -2.01 -8.25
N THR A 138 3.70 -1.08 -7.33
CA THR A 138 4.74 -0.12 -6.97
C THR A 138 4.76 0.00 -5.46
N ASP A 139 5.96 0.00 -4.91
CA ASP A 139 6.20 0.14 -3.47
C ASP A 139 7.17 1.31 -3.21
N HIS A 140 6.77 2.16 -2.28
CA HIS A 140 7.50 3.34 -1.83
C HIS A 140 7.60 3.28 -0.32
N SER A 141 8.72 3.74 0.24
CA SER A 141 8.89 3.90 1.68
C SER A 141 9.19 5.37 1.97
N ALA A 142 8.43 5.99 2.87
CA ALA A 142 8.64 7.36 3.31
C ALA A 142 9.40 7.35 4.64
N GLU A 143 10.58 7.94 4.70
CA GLU A 143 11.39 8.02 5.91
C GLU A 143 11.41 9.47 6.45
N ASP A 144 11.40 9.62 7.78
CA ASP A 144 11.71 10.89 8.43
C ASP A 144 13.24 11.06 8.45
N PRO A 145 13.81 12.07 7.78
CA PRO A 145 15.26 12.27 7.71
C PRO A 145 15.87 12.73 9.04
N ALA A 146 15.05 13.30 9.94
CA ALA A 146 15.48 13.89 11.19
C ALA A 146 15.13 13.02 12.42
N GLY A 147 14.37 11.94 12.23
CA GLY A 147 13.83 11.11 13.29
C GLY A 147 14.08 9.63 13.07
N ALA A 148 14.33 8.90 14.17
CA ALA A 148 14.14 7.46 14.20
C ALA A 148 12.63 7.16 14.12
N GLY A 149 12.05 7.22 12.92
CA GLY A 149 10.62 7.07 12.64
C GLY A 149 10.29 5.81 11.83
N GLU A 150 9.02 5.42 11.83
CA GLU A 150 8.53 4.28 11.04
C GLU A 150 8.32 4.70 9.58
N PRO A 151 8.80 3.93 8.60
CA PRO A 151 8.52 4.28 7.23
C PRO A 151 7.02 4.21 6.96
N ILE A 152 6.46 5.17 6.21
CA ILE A 152 5.11 5.02 5.63
C ILE A 152 5.28 4.36 4.27
N CYS A 153 4.67 3.20 4.07
CA CYS A 153 4.58 2.59 2.75
C CYS A 153 3.45 3.26 1.95
N ILE A 154 3.72 3.51 0.68
CA ILE A 154 2.69 3.85 -0.29
C ILE A 154 2.71 2.74 -1.31
N ALA A 155 1.77 1.80 -1.16
CA ALA A 155 1.66 0.68 -2.08
C ALA A 155 0.48 0.88 -3.02
N ARG A 156 0.71 0.57 -4.29
CA ARG A 156 -0.36 0.26 -5.23
C ARG A 156 -0.78 -1.19 -5.06
N ILE A 157 -2.06 -1.42 -4.85
CA ILE A 157 -2.62 -2.78 -4.84
C ILE A 157 -3.50 -2.91 -6.08
N GLU A 158 -2.90 -3.31 -7.20
CA GLU A 158 -3.67 -3.66 -8.40
C GLU A 158 -4.20 -5.10 -8.33
N THR A 159 -3.48 -6.00 -7.66
CA THR A 159 -3.55 -7.40 -8.04
C THR A 159 -4.39 -8.29 -7.15
N LEU A 160 -4.73 -7.91 -5.92
CA LEU A 160 -5.59 -8.70 -5.05
C LEU A 160 -6.52 -7.78 -4.25
N GLY A 161 -7.77 -8.20 -4.03
CA GLY A 161 -8.52 -7.71 -2.88
C GLY A 161 -7.67 -8.06 -1.66
N THR A 162 -6.94 -7.07 -1.16
CA THR A 162 -5.89 -7.35 -0.19
C THR A 162 -6.48 -7.10 1.18
N HIS A 163 -6.42 -8.11 2.03
CA HIS A 163 -6.91 -7.99 3.39
C HIS A 163 -5.81 -7.42 4.27
N TYR A 164 -6.14 -6.53 5.20
CA TYR A 164 -5.21 -5.92 6.14
C TYR A 164 -5.74 -6.02 7.55
N LEU A 165 -4.88 -6.36 8.49
CA LEU A 165 -5.19 -6.31 9.92
C LEU A 165 -5.15 -4.86 10.41
N ALA A 166 -6.21 -4.39 11.07
CA ALA A 166 -6.29 -3.03 11.58
C ALA A 166 -6.31 -3.00 13.11
N GLY A 167 -5.22 -2.53 13.73
CA GLY A 167 -5.10 -2.38 15.19
C GLY A 167 -3.99 -3.24 15.82
N ASP A 168 -3.89 -3.19 17.14
CA ASP A 168 -2.90 -3.95 17.91
C ASP A 168 -3.31 -5.42 18.05
N TYR A 169 -2.51 -6.31 17.46
CA TYR A 169 -2.70 -7.75 17.54
C TYR A 169 -2.84 -8.28 18.99
N ARG A 170 -2.08 -7.69 19.94
CA ARG A 170 -2.10 -8.12 21.35
C ARG A 170 -3.38 -7.71 22.07
N ALA A 171 -4.11 -6.73 21.53
CA ALA A 171 -5.36 -6.26 22.10
C ALA A 171 -6.56 -7.15 21.70
N TYR A 172 -6.41 -8.02 20.69
CA TYR A 172 -7.46 -8.97 20.33
C TYR A 172 -7.55 -10.12 21.32
N ASP A 173 -8.72 -10.76 21.36
CA ASP A 173 -8.95 -11.97 22.14
C ASP A 173 -8.09 -13.16 21.65
N PRO A 174 -7.85 -14.18 22.51
CA PRO A 174 -6.99 -15.32 22.16
C PRO A 174 -7.43 -16.10 20.91
N GLU A 175 -8.73 -16.17 20.61
CA GLU A 175 -9.27 -16.88 19.44
C GLU A 175 -8.87 -16.13 18.16
N THR A 176 -9.14 -14.82 18.11
CA THR A 176 -8.73 -13.94 17.01
C THR A 176 -7.20 -13.97 16.81
N GLN A 177 -6.44 -13.97 17.92
CA GLN A 177 -4.99 -14.10 17.88
C GLN A 177 -4.53 -15.42 17.26
N SER A 178 -5.23 -16.52 17.51
CA SER A 178 -4.97 -17.85 16.94
C SER A 178 -5.28 -17.90 15.44
N MET A 179 -6.45 -17.38 15.05
CA MET A 179 -6.88 -17.28 13.64
C MET A 179 -5.89 -16.49 12.78
N ILE A 180 -5.41 -15.35 13.27
CA ILE A 180 -4.38 -14.56 12.58
C ILE A 180 -3.09 -15.37 12.41
N LYS A 181 -2.62 -16.06 13.46
CA LYS A 181 -1.42 -16.92 13.40
C LYS A 181 -1.59 -18.03 12.36
N ALA A 182 -2.76 -18.64 12.27
CA ALA A 182 -3.07 -19.65 11.25
C ALA A 182 -2.95 -19.09 9.83
N LEU A 183 -3.49 -17.89 9.56
CA LEU A 183 -3.34 -17.22 8.25
C LEU A 183 -1.89 -16.85 7.93
N ARG A 184 -1.07 -16.49 8.93
CA ARG A 184 0.34 -16.11 8.70
C ARG A 184 1.19 -17.24 8.11
N TYR A 185 0.88 -18.47 8.50
CA TYR A 185 1.73 -19.61 8.17
C TYR A 185 1.11 -20.54 7.12
N TRP A 186 -0.17 -20.34 6.74
CA TRP A 186 -0.97 -21.24 5.88
C TRP A 186 -0.46 -22.69 5.89
N ILE A 187 -0.34 -23.19 7.12
CA ILE A 187 -0.16 -24.59 7.41
C ILE A 187 -1.52 -25.25 7.24
N ALA A 188 -1.54 -26.53 6.88
CA ALA A 188 -2.72 -27.35 7.05
C ALA A 188 -3.00 -27.46 8.56
N VAL A 189 -3.71 -26.49 9.12
CA VAL A 189 -4.01 -26.42 10.57
C VAL A 189 -5.15 -27.39 10.91
N PRO A 190 -5.23 -27.87 12.16
CA PRO A 190 -6.14 -28.95 12.58
C PRO A 190 -7.64 -28.60 12.55
N GLU A 191 -8.02 -27.35 12.30
CA GLU A 191 -9.40 -26.85 12.38
C GLU A 191 -9.78 -25.90 11.24
N GLY A 192 -9.66 -26.37 9.99
CA GLY A 192 -10.59 -25.98 8.92
C GLY A 192 -10.20 -24.82 8.00
N GLU A 193 -10.42 -25.07 6.71
CA GLU A 193 -10.67 -24.14 5.59
C GLU A 193 -10.22 -22.67 5.81
N PRO A 194 -9.06 -22.26 5.27
CA PRO A 194 -8.57 -20.87 5.30
C PRO A 194 -9.60 -19.80 4.93
N GLU A 195 -10.53 -20.13 4.06
CA GLU A 195 -11.63 -19.29 3.60
C GLU A 195 -12.61 -18.98 4.73
N ASN A 196 -12.89 -19.93 5.62
CA ASN A 196 -13.75 -19.73 6.78
C ASN A 196 -13.09 -18.82 7.80
N ILE A 197 -11.78 -18.97 8.03
CA ILE A 197 -11.00 -18.08 8.89
C ILE A 197 -11.03 -16.65 8.33
N LEU A 198 -10.76 -16.50 7.03
CA LEU A 198 -10.83 -15.20 6.35
C LEU A 198 -12.21 -14.57 6.49
N HIS A 199 -13.28 -15.33 6.24
CA HIS A 199 -14.66 -14.87 6.35
C HIS A 199 -15.00 -14.40 7.76
N GLU A 200 -14.65 -15.18 8.78
CA GLU A 200 -14.91 -14.84 10.19
C GLU A 200 -14.12 -13.59 10.60
N MET A 201 -12.86 -13.48 10.17
CA MET A 201 -12.04 -12.30 10.44
C MET A 201 -12.55 -11.03 9.76
N LEU A 202 -13.15 -11.14 8.56
CA LEU A 202 -13.81 -10.02 7.88
C LEU A 202 -15.11 -9.62 8.60
N LYS A 203 -15.90 -10.59 9.04
CA LYS A 203 -17.14 -10.35 9.80
C LYS A 203 -16.87 -9.64 11.13
N ARG A 204 -15.74 -9.95 11.77
CA ARG A 204 -15.28 -9.28 13.00
C ARG A 204 -14.61 -7.92 12.74
N GLU A 205 -14.58 -7.44 11.49
CA GLU A 205 -13.91 -6.20 11.05
C GLU A 205 -12.43 -6.12 11.46
N THR A 206 -11.84 -7.27 11.78
CA THR A 206 -10.44 -7.39 12.19
C THR A 206 -9.56 -7.31 10.95
N LEU A 207 -9.99 -7.96 9.86
CA LEU A 207 -9.45 -7.74 8.52
C LEU A 207 -10.28 -6.70 7.77
N LYS A 208 -9.60 -5.75 7.13
CA LYS A 208 -10.16 -4.78 6.19
C LYS A 208 -9.77 -5.16 4.78
N THR A 209 -10.72 -5.09 3.84
CA THR A 209 -10.42 -5.30 2.42
C THR A 209 -10.05 -3.98 1.77
N ILE A 210 -8.89 -3.95 1.10
CA ILE A 210 -8.50 -2.83 0.25
C ILE A 210 -9.00 -3.09 -1.17
N PRO A 211 -9.69 -2.11 -1.80
CA PRO A 211 -10.13 -2.26 -3.18
C PRO A 211 -8.93 -2.36 -4.12
N VAL A 212 -9.07 -3.19 -5.16
CA VAL A 212 -8.14 -3.16 -6.29
C VAL A 212 -8.09 -1.75 -6.90
N ASN A 213 -6.96 -1.44 -7.54
CA ASN A 213 -6.74 -0.14 -8.17
C ASN A 213 -6.86 1.03 -7.17
N ARG A 214 -6.18 0.87 -6.02
CA ARG A 214 -6.03 1.93 -5.02
C ARG A 214 -4.56 2.13 -4.65
N VAL A 215 -4.23 3.39 -4.43
CA VAL A 215 -2.99 3.82 -3.78
C VAL A 215 -3.31 3.99 -2.31
N MET A 216 -2.59 3.25 -1.47
CA MET A 216 -2.84 3.22 -0.04
C MET A 216 -1.75 3.96 0.71
N LEU A 217 -2.16 4.79 1.67
CA LEU A 217 -1.27 5.30 2.70
C LEU A 217 -1.25 4.28 3.84
N MET A 218 -0.09 3.72 4.16
CA MET A 218 0.07 2.69 5.20
C MET A 218 1.38 2.87 5.97
N VAL A 219 1.46 2.37 7.20
CA VAL A 219 2.76 2.28 7.89
C VAL A 219 3.49 1.06 7.34
N ALA A 220 4.80 1.11 7.18
CA ALA A 220 5.66 -0.01 6.77
C ALA A 220 6.38 -0.65 7.98
N GLY A 221 6.59 0.12 9.05
CA GLY A 221 7.30 -0.32 10.26
C GLY A 221 8.79 -0.47 10.04
N ASN A 222 9.60 -0.19 11.07
CA ASN A 222 11.07 -0.17 10.95
C ASN A 222 11.78 -1.28 11.76
N GLY A 223 11.03 -2.23 12.32
CA GLY A 223 11.61 -3.36 13.07
C GLY A 223 12.22 -2.98 14.42
N SER A 224 12.08 -1.74 14.89
CA SER A 224 12.45 -1.40 16.27
C SER A 224 11.53 -2.09 17.28
N GLU A 225 12.06 -2.40 18.47
CA GLU A 225 11.33 -3.08 19.56
C GLU A 225 10.02 -2.37 19.94
N ASN A 226 9.96 -1.06 19.63
CA ASN A 226 8.86 -0.15 19.90
C ASN A 226 8.18 0.37 18.61
N SER A 227 8.34 -0.31 17.48
CA SER A 227 7.67 0.10 16.23
C SER A 227 6.32 -0.58 16.04
N GLN A 228 5.37 0.11 15.43
CA GLN A 228 4.34 -0.54 14.65
C GLN A 228 5.03 -1.29 13.51
N VAL A 229 4.81 -2.59 13.43
CA VAL A 229 5.43 -3.46 12.43
C VAL A 229 4.40 -3.73 11.35
N THR A 230 4.60 -3.30 10.11
CA THR A 230 3.79 -3.84 9.01
C THR A 230 4.46 -5.06 8.44
N GLN A 231 3.86 -6.22 8.64
CA GLN A 231 4.34 -7.47 8.07
C GLN A 231 3.58 -7.77 6.78
N HIS A 232 4.26 -7.64 5.67
CA HIS A 232 3.79 -8.15 4.39
C HIS A 232 3.74 -9.67 4.49
N ILE A 233 2.54 -10.25 4.40
CA ILE A 233 2.39 -11.67 4.14
C ILE A 233 1.75 -11.72 2.76
N ALA A 234 2.43 -12.34 1.82
CA ALA A 234 1.77 -12.82 0.62
C ALA A 234 1.34 -14.24 0.96
N ALA A 235 0.14 -14.36 1.51
CA ALA A 235 -0.50 -15.66 1.59
C ALA A 235 -0.82 -16.03 0.13
N ARG A 236 0.06 -16.82 -0.51
CA ARG A 236 -0.19 -17.40 -1.83
C ARG A 236 -1.17 -18.55 -1.62
N PRO A 237 -2.37 -18.49 -2.20
CA PRO A 237 -3.27 -19.61 -2.05
C PRO A 237 -2.63 -20.85 -2.68
N PRO A 238 -3.01 -22.07 -2.24
CA PRO A 238 -2.79 -23.25 -3.07
C PRO A 238 -3.39 -23.01 -4.46
N ASP A 239 -2.86 -23.68 -5.49
CA ASP A 239 -3.21 -23.44 -6.90
C ASP A 239 -4.72 -23.18 -7.10
N GLY A 240 -5.07 -21.94 -7.46
CA GLY A 240 -6.45 -21.53 -7.74
C GLY A 240 -7.17 -20.67 -6.70
N GLY A 241 -6.58 -20.35 -5.53
CA GLY A 241 -7.29 -19.48 -4.58
C GLY A 241 -7.34 -17.99 -4.99
N LEU A 242 -8.30 -17.28 -4.40
CA LEU A 242 -8.81 -16.00 -4.91
C LEU A 242 -8.30 -14.75 -4.17
N HIS A 243 -7.57 -14.91 -3.07
CA HIS A 243 -7.25 -13.82 -2.13
C HIS A 243 -5.80 -13.84 -1.64
N SER A 244 -5.28 -12.66 -1.32
CA SER A 244 -4.02 -12.47 -0.59
C SER A 244 -4.25 -11.51 0.56
N ALA A 245 -3.53 -11.70 1.66
CA ALA A 245 -3.76 -10.97 2.90
C ALA A 245 -2.44 -10.43 3.44
N PHE A 246 -2.33 -9.11 3.54
CA PHE A 246 -1.22 -8.40 4.17
C PHE A 246 -1.54 -8.23 5.67
N PHE A 247 -0.53 -8.29 6.55
CA PHE A 247 -0.76 -8.23 7.99
C PHE A 247 0.02 -7.08 8.62
N GLN A 248 -0.66 -5.96 8.82
CA GLN A 248 -0.11 -4.90 9.65
C GLN A 248 -0.21 -5.29 11.13
N ARG A 249 0.93 -5.37 11.82
CA ARG A 249 1.07 -5.70 13.24
C ARG A 249 1.46 -4.44 14.02
N GLN A 250 0.47 -3.72 14.55
CA GLN A 250 0.77 -2.60 15.44
C GLN A 250 1.09 -3.13 16.84
N TYR A 251 2.03 -2.51 17.53
CA TYR A 251 2.20 -2.68 18.97
C TYR A 251 1.79 -1.38 19.64
N LYS A 252 0.95 -1.46 20.67
CA LYS A 252 0.75 -0.34 21.57
C LYS A 252 1.98 -0.20 22.45
N LEU A 253 2.59 0.98 22.42
CA LEU A 253 3.65 1.31 23.35
C LEU A 253 3.02 1.61 24.71
N THR A 254 3.51 0.90 25.72
CA THR A 254 3.31 1.22 27.13
C THR A 254 4.14 2.43 27.52
#